data_AF-A0A4V1UPV6-F1
#
_entry.id   AF-A0A4V1UPV6-F1
#
_cell.length_a   1.000
_cell.length_b   1.000
_cell.length_c   1.000
_cell.angle_alpha   90.00
_cell.angle_beta   90.00
_cell.angle_gamma   90.00
#
_symmetry.space_group_name_H-M   'P 1'
#
loop_
_entity.id
_entity.type
_entity.pdbx_description
1 polymer ?
#
loop_
_entity_poly.entity_id
_entity_poly.type
_entity_poly.pdbx_seq_one_letter_code
_entity_poly.pdbx_strand_id
1 'polypeptide(L)'
;MAVTDASDALISLAPTKELDAKKTFGIELDWKVPAFADRSSYVPDLDPAYRFDPTTTRAILAGFKHNRRVMVQGYHGTGKSTHIEQVAARLNWPLIR
;
A
#
# COMPACT_ATOMS: atom_id res chain seq x y z
N MET A 1 -9.91 -32.64 3.64
CA MET A 1 -8.69 -31.82 3.61
C MET A 1 -9.07 -30.56 2.86
N ALA A 2 -9.42 -29.49 3.58
CA ALA A 2 -9.85 -28.24 2.94
C ALA A 2 -8.63 -27.67 2.22
N VAL A 3 -8.76 -27.48 0.91
CA VAL A 3 -7.78 -26.73 0.12
C VAL A 3 -7.87 -25.30 0.63
N THR A 4 -6.98 -24.91 1.54
CA THR A 4 -6.86 -23.50 1.94
C THR A 4 -6.36 -22.75 0.72
N ASP A 5 -7.24 -21.96 0.11
CA ASP A 5 -6.86 -21.05 -0.97
C ASP A 5 -5.82 -20.06 -0.40
N ALA A 6 -4.81 -19.70 -1.19
CA ALA A 6 -3.78 -18.76 -0.76
C ALA A 6 -4.37 -17.38 -0.41
N SER A 7 -5.56 -17.07 -0.95
CA SER A 7 -6.35 -15.89 -0.63
C SER A 7 -6.86 -15.87 0.82
N ASP A 8 -7.26 -17.01 1.39
CA ASP A 8 -7.76 -17.11 2.77
C ASP A 8 -6.66 -16.76 3.79
N ALA A 9 -5.42 -17.14 3.49
CA ALA A 9 -4.27 -16.78 4.30
C ALA A 9 -4.07 -15.25 4.37
N LEU A 10 -4.34 -14.52 3.29
CA LEU A 10 -4.19 -13.06 3.24
C LEU A 10 -5.21 -12.34 4.11
N ILE A 11 -6.42 -12.88 4.26
CA ILE A 11 -7.50 -12.29 5.08
C ILE A 11 -7.10 -12.23 6.56
N SER A 12 -6.30 -13.20 7.02
CA SER A 12 -5.84 -13.31 8.42
C SER A 12 -4.62 -12.44 8.74
N LEU A 13 -4.01 -11.79 7.75
CA LEU A 13 -2.80 -11.01 7.96
C LEU A 13 -3.08 -9.70 8.71
N ALA A 14 -2.19 -9.38 9.65
CA ALA A 14 -2.17 -8.10 10.34
C ALA A 14 -0.78 -7.45 10.19
N PRO A 15 -0.71 -6.12 9.95
CA PRO A 15 0.57 -5.43 9.81
C PRO A 15 1.39 -5.54 11.10
N THR A 16 2.68 -5.84 10.95
CA THR A 16 3.58 -6.15 12.07
C THR A 16 4.49 -4.98 12.46
N LYS A 17 4.51 -3.90 11.69
CA LYS A 17 5.29 -2.69 11.97
C LYS A 17 4.56 -1.44 11.51
N GLU A 18 5.12 -0.28 11.84
CA GLU A 18 4.68 1.00 11.29
C GLU A 18 5.86 1.75 10.66
N LEU A 19 5.59 2.48 9.57
CA LEU A 19 6.57 3.32 8.87
C LEU A 19 6.18 4.79 8.93
N ASP A 20 7.17 5.67 9.02
CA ASP A 20 6.97 7.12 9.02
C ASP A 20 6.60 7.60 7.61
N ALA A 21 5.43 8.22 7.45
CA ALA A 21 4.94 8.62 6.14
C ALA A 21 5.86 9.64 5.44
N LYS A 22 6.40 10.59 6.20
CA LYS A 22 7.28 11.63 5.68
C LYS A 22 8.60 11.05 5.19
N LYS A 23 9.23 10.17 5.97
CA LYS A 23 10.49 9.51 5.58
C LYS A 23 10.30 8.54 4.41
N THR A 24 9.18 7.82 4.35
CA THR A 24 8.96 6.78 3.33
C THR A 24 8.48 7.36 1.99
N PHE A 25 7.65 8.41 2.02
CA PHE A 25 7.03 8.95 0.80
C PHE A 25 7.46 10.37 0.45
N GLY A 26 8.18 11.08 1.33
CA GLY A 26 8.56 12.48 1.12
C GLY A 26 7.37 13.45 1.23
N ILE A 27 6.34 13.08 2.00
CA ILE A 27 5.09 13.85 2.12
C ILE A 27 4.97 14.40 3.54
N GLU A 28 4.60 15.67 3.67
CA GLU A 28 4.35 16.33 4.96
C GLU A 28 3.10 15.74 5.66
N LEU A 29 3.29 14.61 6.33
CA LEU A 29 2.34 13.88 7.14
C LEU A 29 3.00 13.42 8.44
N ASP A 30 2.49 13.92 9.57
CA ASP A 30 3.04 13.68 10.90
C ASP A 30 2.43 12.44 11.58
N TRP A 31 2.30 11.34 10.84
CA TRP A 31 1.86 10.06 11.42
C TRP A 31 2.60 8.86 10.81
N LYS A 32 2.55 7.75 11.55
CA LYS A 32 3.03 6.46 11.06
C LYS A 32 1.91 5.65 10.44
N VAL A 33 2.24 4.88 9.40
CA VAL A 33 1.30 4.05 8.63
C VAL A 33 1.65 2.57 8.84
N PRO A 34 0.65 1.67 9.01
CA PRO A 34 0.91 0.25 9.19
C PRO A 34 1.60 -0.38 7.96
N ALA A 35 2.48 -1.34 8.20
CA ALA A 35 3.30 -2.02 7.20
C ALA A 35 3.62 -3.45 7.65
N PHE A 36 4.07 -4.29 6.72
CA PHE A 36 4.52 -5.65 7.04
C PHE A 36 6.04 -5.75 7.07
N ALA A 37 6.58 -6.51 8.03
CA ALA A 37 8.00 -6.81 8.09
C ALA A 37 8.44 -7.72 6.93
N ASP A 38 7.70 -8.80 6.70
CA ASP A 38 8.06 -9.87 5.77
C ASP A 38 7.40 -9.69 4.40
N ARG A 39 8.18 -9.85 3.33
CA ARG A 39 7.69 -9.72 1.95
C ARG A 39 7.04 -11.03 1.49
N SER A 40 5.90 -10.93 0.80
CA SER A 40 5.25 -12.06 0.12
C SER A 40 5.27 -11.90 -1.40
N SER A 41 4.89 -12.96 -2.12
CA SER A 41 4.73 -12.95 -3.58
C SER A 41 3.63 -12.01 -4.07
N TYR A 42 2.71 -11.61 -3.20
CA TYR A 42 1.62 -10.68 -3.51
C TYR A 42 2.02 -9.21 -3.31
N VAL A 43 3.22 -8.92 -2.79
CA VAL A 43 3.70 -7.55 -2.67
C VAL A 43 4.21 -7.09 -4.04
N PRO A 44 3.73 -5.95 -4.59
CA PRO A 44 4.22 -5.44 -5.87
C PRO A 44 5.72 -5.13 -5.86
N ASP A 45 6.32 -5.08 -7.04
CA ASP A 45 7.70 -4.66 -7.21
C ASP A 45 7.88 -3.17 -6.90
N LEU A 46 8.97 -2.86 -6.20
CA LEU A 46 9.32 -1.50 -5.81
C LEU A 46 10.07 -0.81 -6.94
N ASP A 47 9.55 0.32 -7.39
CA ASP A 47 10.27 1.25 -8.26
C ASP A 47 10.86 2.39 -7.41
N PRO A 48 12.19 2.44 -7.21
CA PRO A 48 12.84 3.48 -6.43
C PRO A 48 12.79 4.85 -7.11
N ALA A 49 12.58 4.92 -8.42
CA ALA A 49 12.47 6.16 -9.18
C ALA A 49 11.05 6.75 -9.21
N TYR A 50 10.05 6.01 -8.69
CA TYR A 50 8.66 6.47 -8.67
C TYR A 50 8.48 7.77 -7.89
N ARG A 51 7.78 8.74 -8.50
CA ARG A 51 7.49 10.05 -7.88
C ARG A 51 6.04 10.09 -7.42
N PHE A 52 5.82 10.26 -6.13
CA PHE A 52 4.49 10.33 -5.55
C PHE A 52 3.85 11.70 -5.74
N ASP A 53 2.62 11.71 -6.24
CA ASP A 53 1.69 12.81 -6.01
C ASP A 53 1.32 12.89 -4.51
N PRO A 54 1.59 14.02 -3.82
CA PRO A 54 1.33 14.13 -2.38
C PRO A 54 -0.13 13.98 -1.98
N THR A 55 -1.06 14.48 -2.81
CA THR A 55 -2.49 14.51 -2.51
C THR A 55 -3.08 13.10 -2.56
N THR A 56 -2.83 12.38 -3.66
CA THR A 56 -3.30 11.01 -3.87
C THR A 56 -2.71 10.07 -2.84
N THR A 57 -1.40 10.21 -2.57
CA THR A 57 -0.73 9.37 -1.57
C THR A 57 -1.29 9.62 -0.17
N ARG A 58 -1.54 10.88 0.22
CA ARG A 58 -2.18 11.20 1.51
C ARG A 58 -3.52 10.49 1.68
N ALA A 59 -4.37 10.51 0.64
CA ALA A 59 -5.65 9.83 0.68
C ALA A 59 -5.49 8.32 0.87
N ILE A 60 -4.58 7.70 0.11
CA ILE A 60 -4.31 6.25 0.21
C ILE A 60 -3.76 5.89 1.59
N LEU A 61 -2.77 6.62 2.12
CA LEU A 61 -2.19 6.36 3.44
C LEU A 61 -3.20 6.52 4.56
N ALA A 62 -4.13 7.49 4.46
CA ALA A 62 -5.25 7.62 5.40
C ALA A 62 -6.17 6.40 5.35
N GLY A 63 -6.38 5.82 4.17
CA GLY A 63 -7.10 4.55 4.00
C GLY A 63 -6.46 3.40 4.78
N PHE A 64 -5.15 3.20 4.61
CA PHE A 64 -4.39 2.18 5.34
C PHE A 64 -4.41 2.41 6.86
N LYS A 65 -4.19 3.65 7.32
CA LYS A 65 -4.09 3.95 8.75
C LYS A 65 -5.44 3.87 9.47
N HIS A 66 -6.51 4.34 8.85
CA HIS A 66 -7.81 4.49 9.49
C HIS A 66 -8.83 3.43 9.05
N ASN A 67 -8.39 2.41 8.31
CA ASN A 67 -9.24 1.37 7.73
C ASN A 67 -10.44 1.99 6.97
N ARG A 68 -10.13 2.96 6.10
CA ARG A 68 -11.14 3.66 5.29
C ARG A 68 -11.02 3.25 3.84
N ARG A 69 -12.16 3.06 3.18
CA ARG A 69 -12.22 2.83 1.73
C ARG A 69 -11.82 4.12 1.01
N VAL A 70 -10.89 4.01 0.07
CA VAL A 70 -10.38 5.13 -0.73
C VAL A 70 -10.67 4.84 -2.20
N MET A 71 -11.23 5.83 -2.90
CA MET A 71 -11.46 5.76 -4.34
C MET A 71 -10.46 6.69 -5.04
N VAL A 72 -9.71 6.15 -6.01
CA VAL A 72 -8.79 6.92 -6.86
C VAL A 72 -9.35 6.95 -8.27
N GLN A 73 -9.62 8.14 -8.80
CA GLN A 73 -10.24 8.34 -10.10
C GLN A 73 -9.37 9.21 -11.02
N GLY A 74 -9.48 8.99 -12.33
CA GLY A 74 -8.75 9.73 -13.36
C GLY A 74 -8.78 9.00 -14.71
N TYR A 75 -8.37 9.68 -15.78
CA TYR A 75 -8.37 9.13 -17.15
C TYR A 75 -7.53 7.85 -17.29
N HIS A 76 -7.77 7.08 -18.35
CA HIS A 76 -6.95 5.90 -18.64
C HIS A 76 -5.48 6.29 -18.84
N GLY A 77 -4.55 5.44 -18.39
CA GLY A 77 -3.11 5.67 -18.57
C GLY A 77 -2.47 6.71 -17.65
N THR A 78 -3.20 7.28 -16.67
CA THR A 78 -2.64 8.27 -15.72
C THR A 78 -1.94 7.67 -14.51
N GLY A 79 -1.59 6.37 -14.55
CA GLY A 79 -0.79 5.73 -13.49
C GLY A 79 -1.52 5.41 -12.17
N LYS A 80 -2.85 5.42 -12.12
CA LYS A 80 -3.63 5.17 -10.89
C LYS A 80 -3.28 3.84 -10.20
N SER A 81 -3.31 2.73 -10.96
CA SER A 81 -2.99 1.40 -10.44
C SER A 81 -1.53 1.33 -9.99
N THR A 82 -0.62 1.87 -10.81
CA THR A 82 0.81 1.98 -10.46
C THR A 82 1.02 2.76 -9.17
N HIS A 83 0.26 3.83 -8.93
CA HIS A 83 0.37 4.62 -7.70
C HIS A 83 0.01 3.79 -6.47
N ILE A 84 -1.10 3.03 -6.53
CA ILE A 84 -1.52 2.12 -5.45
C ILE A 84 -0.46 1.02 -5.25
N GLU A 85 0.05 0.45 -6.33
CA GLU A 85 1.11 -0.57 -6.28
C GLU A 85 2.39 -0.04 -5.62
N GLN A 86 2.81 1.17 -5.96
CA GLN A 86 4.04 1.76 -5.41
C GLN A 86 3.88 2.18 -3.94
N VAL A 87 2.66 2.52 -3.51
CA VAL A 87 2.35 2.66 -2.07
C VAL A 87 2.43 1.30 -1.37
N ALA A 88 1.76 0.27 -1.91
CA ALA A 88 1.76 -1.07 -1.33
C ALA A 88 3.19 -1.66 -1.27
N ALA A 89 3.99 -1.50 -2.32
CA ALA A 89 5.38 -1.96 -2.38
C ALA A 89 6.24 -1.34 -1.27
N ARG A 90 6.10 -0.03 -1.01
CA ARG A 90 6.86 0.68 0.04
C ARG A 90 6.42 0.32 1.45
N LEU A 91 5.12 0.06 1.65
CA LEU A 91 4.61 -0.44 2.93
C LEU A 91 4.75 -1.96 3.08
N ASN A 92 5.24 -2.65 2.04
CA ASN A 92 5.32 -4.10 1.94
C ASN A 92 3.95 -4.80 2.11
N TRP A 93 2.88 -4.18 1.62
CA TRP A 93 1.53 -4.74 1.69
C TRP A 93 1.24 -5.69 0.52
N PRO A 94 0.71 -6.90 0.80
CA PRO A 94 0.10 -7.74 -0.23
C PRO A 94 -1.02 -6.99 -0.95
N LEU A 95 -1.05 -7.08 -2.28
CA LEU A 95 -2.04 -6.42 -3.13
C LEU A 95 -2.56 -7.40 -4.18
N ILE A 96 -3.89 -7.48 -4.29
CA ILE A 96 -4.58 -8.22 -5.35
C ILE A 96 -5.11 -7.20 -6.36
N ARG A 97 -4.95 -7.51 -7.65
CA ARG A 97 -5.42 -6.70 -8.78
C ARG A 97 -6.69 -7.29 -9.37
#